data_AF-A0A9P3JLD8-F1
#
_entry.id   AF-A0A9P3JLD8-F1
#
_cell.length_a   1.000
_cell.length_b   1.000
_cell.length_c   1.000
_cell.angle_alpha   90.00
_cell.angle_beta   90.00
_cell.angle_gamma   90.00
#
_symmetry.space_group_name_H-M   'P 1'
#
loop_
_entity.id
_entity.type
_entity.pdbx_description
1 polymer ?
#
loop_
_entity_poly.entity_id
_entity_poly.type
_entity_poly.pdbx_seq_one_letter_code
_entity_poly.pdbx_strand_id
1 'polypeptide(L)'
;MGCDAAAAAGGGGGGVAAAAAAAEEKELIRSGSKEKGREGRQGVPLRRRRNRIKSERSRRKRVSNAVEDLRMLVPAPVSAPTDMASVLEATAAYIRELRTLADTLQGIVLDKQASED
;
A
#
# COMPACT_ATOMS: atom_id res chain seq x y z
N MET A 1 38.76 5.43 40.51
CA MET A 1 39.70 6.57 40.48
C MET A 1 39.49 7.24 39.12
N GLY A 2 38.57 8.19 38.91
CA GLY A 2 38.08 9.23 39.81
C GLY A 2 38.95 10.48 39.66
N CYS A 3 38.78 11.22 38.55
CA CYS A 3 39.25 12.59 38.42
C CYS A 3 38.11 13.40 37.78
N ASP A 4 37.33 14.04 38.65
CA ASP A 4 36.27 14.99 38.35
C ASP A 4 36.82 16.40 38.09
N ALA A 5 36.02 17.18 37.33
CA ALA A 5 35.73 18.62 37.52
C ALA A 5 36.85 19.65 37.27
N ALA A 6 36.61 20.87 36.79
CA ALA A 6 35.44 21.57 36.25
C ALA A 6 35.88 22.99 35.81
N ALA A 7 35.08 23.61 34.93
CA ALA A 7 34.65 25.02 34.93
C ALA A 7 35.71 26.17 34.93
N ALA A 8 35.50 27.34 34.33
CA ALA A 8 34.45 27.96 33.52
C ALA A 8 34.97 29.36 33.12
N ALA A 9 34.42 29.93 32.03
CA ALA A 9 34.12 31.36 31.80
C ALA A 9 34.10 31.57 30.27
N GLY A 10 33.11 32.20 29.64
CA GLY A 10 31.99 32.98 30.12
C GLY A 10 31.53 33.89 28.97
N GLY A 11 30.25 34.25 28.98
CA GLY A 11 29.64 35.26 28.08
C GLY A 11 29.13 34.67 26.77
N GLY A 12 27.88 34.84 26.35
CA GLY A 12 26.94 35.91 26.65
C GLY A 12 26.36 36.37 25.30
N GLY A 13 25.03 36.43 25.18
CA GLY A 13 24.32 36.74 23.94
C GLY A 13 23.63 35.48 23.43
N GLY A 14 22.32 35.35 23.53
CA GLY A 14 21.34 36.34 23.08
C GLY A 14 20.41 35.53 22.20
N GLY A 15 19.15 35.40 22.61
CA GLY A 15 18.21 34.48 22.00
C GLY A 15 18.04 34.72 20.51
N VAL A 16 18.66 33.86 19.68
CA VAL A 16 18.32 33.62 18.27
C VAL A 16 18.81 32.23 17.82
N ALA A 17 18.86 31.23 18.72
CA ALA A 17 19.29 29.88 18.36
C ALA A 17 18.11 28.90 18.12
N ALA A 18 16.87 29.37 18.21
CA ALA A 18 15.66 28.58 17.92
C ALA A 18 15.02 28.91 16.55
N ALA A 19 15.64 29.76 15.74
CA ALA A 19 15.11 30.18 14.44
C ALA A 19 16.14 30.11 13.29
N ALA A 20 17.21 29.32 13.45
CA ALA A 20 18.30 29.19 12.47
C ALA A 20 18.29 27.86 11.71
N ALA A 21 17.25 27.03 11.87
CA ALA A 21 17.08 25.76 11.15
C ALA A 21 15.84 25.73 10.23
N ALA A 22 15.26 26.89 9.92
CA ALA A 22 14.00 27.01 9.16
C ALA A 22 14.04 28.09 8.06
N ALA A 23 15.23 28.41 7.54
CA ALA A 23 15.44 29.50 6.59
C ALA A 23 16.27 29.16 5.34
N GLU A 24 16.45 27.88 5.00
CA GLU A 24 17.15 27.46 3.77
C GLU A 24 16.33 26.61 2.79
N GLU A 25 15.01 26.51 2.97
CA GLU A 25 14.16 25.65 2.11
C GLU A 25 12.93 26.37 1.53
N LYS A 26 13.04 27.67 1.20
CA LYS A 26 11.92 28.44 0.62
C LYS A 26 12.22 29.35 -0.57
N GLU A 27 13.36 29.18 -1.24
CA GLU A 27 13.62 29.84 -2.54
C GLU A 27 14.17 28.89 -3.60
N LEU A 28 13.37 27.88 -3.97
CA LEU A 28 13.51 27.24 -5.28
C LEU A 28 12.16 26.81 -5.86
N ILE A 29 11.11 27.61 -5.63
CA ILE A 29 9.80 27.44 -6.28
C ILE A 29 9.35 28.79 -6.83
N ARG A 30 10.20 29.42 -7.66
CA ARG A 30 9.82 30.65 -8.38
C ARG A 30 10.65 30.94 -9.64
N SER A 31 10.97 29.92 -10.43
CA SER A 31 11.41 30.15 -11.82
C SER A 31 11.25 28.88 -12.66
N GLY A 32 10.03 28.68 -13.16
CA GLY A 32 9.70 27.62 -14.10
C GLY A 32 8.53 28.08 -14.94
N SER A 33 8.82 29.10 -15.74
CA SER A 33 7.94 29.77 -16.70
C SER A 33 6.93 28.82 -17.34
N LYS A 34 5.67 29.29 -17.44
CA LYS A 34 4.65 28.67 -18.29
C LYS A 34 5.08 28.82 -19.75
N GLU A 35 5.93 27.94 -20.24
CA GLU A 35 6.23 27.86 -21.66
C GLU A 35 5.11 27.09 -22.37
N LYS A 36 4.08 27.85 -22.77
CA LYS A 36 3.25 27.49 -23.91
C LYS A 36 4.14 27.57 -25.16
N GLY A 37 4.80 26.48 -25.51
CA GLY A 37 5.62 26.38 -26.71
C GLY A 37 5.36 25.06 -27.42
N ARG A 38 4.82 25.12 -28.64
CA ARG A 38 4.66 23.97 -29.54
C ARG A 38 6.04 23.47 -29.95
N GLU A 39 6.38 22.23 -29.61
CA GLU A 39 7.37 21.47 -30.37
C GLU A 39 6.83 20.10 -30.75
N GLY A 40 6.97 19.82 -32.04
CA GLY A 40 6.23 18.81 -32.78
C GLY A 40 6.72 17.39 -32.54
N ARG A 41 5.77 16.46 -32.62
CA ARG A 41 5.88 15.12 -33.24
C ARG A 41 7.08 14.21 -32.95
N GLN A 42 7.96 14.49 -31.98
CA GLN A 42 9.12 13.65 -31.64
C GLN A 42 9.02 12.96 -30.27
N GLY A 43 7.97 13.24 -29.48
CA GLY A 43 7.78 12.64 -28.13
C GLY A 43 6.84 11.42 -28.07
N VAL A 44 6.25 11.01 -29.19
CA VAL A 44 5.15 10.01 -29.21
C VAL A 44 5.58 8.62 -28.70
N PRO A 45 6.76 8.07 -29.07
CA PRO A 45 7.16 6.73 -28.63
C PRO A 45 7.41 6.65 -27.12
N LEU A 46 8.08 7.66 -26.55
CA LEU A 46 8.40 7.72 -25.13
C LEU A 46 7.16 7.96 -24.25
N ARG A 47 6.23 8.81 -24.71
CA ARG A 47 4.96 9.03 -24.00
C ARG A 47 4.07 7.79 -24.02
N ARG A 48 3.99 7.08 -25.16
CA ARG A 48 3.26 5.80 -25.27
C ARG A 48 3.86 4.74 -24.34
N ARG A 49 5.19 4.59 -24.32
CA ARG A 49 5.88 3.65 -23.41
C ARG A 49 5.63 4.00 -21.94
N ARG A 50 5.76 5.28 -21.57
CA ARG A 50 5.49 5.74 -20.19
C ARG A 50 4.04 5.47 -19.78
N ASN A 51 3.08 5.72 -20.66
CA ASN A 51 1.67 5.44 -20.40
C ASN A 51 1.39 3.93 -20.25
N ARG A 52 2.04 3.09 -21.07
CA ARG A 52 1.95 1.63 -20.95
C ARG A 52 2.50 1.14 -19.60
N ILE A 53 3.67 1.65 -19.19
CA ILE A 53 4.27 1.30 -17.88
C ILE A 53 3.36 1.75 -16.74
N LYS A 54 2.82 2.97 -16.79
CA LYS A 54 1.86 3.45 -15.79
C LYS A 54 0.61 2.58 -15.72
N SER A 55 0.02 2.25 -16.86
CA SER A 55 -1.15 1.37 -16.94
C SER A 55 -0.85 -0.02 -16.35
N GLU A 56 0.29 -0.62 -16.69
CA GLU A 56 0.69 -1.92 -16.17
C GLU A 56 0.98 -1.88 -14.67
N ARG A 57 1.63 -0.83 -14.16
CA ARG A 57 1.80 -0.63 -12.72
C ARG A 57 0.46 -0.54 -12.00
N SER A 58 -0.49 0.25 -12.53
CA SER A 58 -1.84 0.33 -11.96
C SER A 58 -2.57 -1.00 -12.01
N ARG A 59 -2.43 -1.78 -13.10
CA ARG A 59 -2.99 -3.13 -13.22
C ARG A 59 -2.42 -4.05 -12.14
N ARG A 60 -1.11 -4.08 -11.97
CA ARG A 60 -0.44 -4.90 -10.93
C ARG A 60 -0.88 -4.50 -9.53
N LYS A 61 -1.03 -3.20 -9.26
CA LYS A 61 -1.54 -2.71 -7.97
C LYS A 61 -2.96 -3.21 -7.70
N ARG A 62 -3.86 -3.17 -8.69
CA ARG A 62 -5.23 -3.72 -8.54
C ARG A 62 -5.22 -5.21 -8.24
N VAL A 63 -4.39 -5.98 -8.92
CA VAL A 63 -4.25 -7.43 -8.66
C VAL A 63 -3.73 -7.67 -7.25
N SER A 64 -2.70 -6.95 -6.82
CA SER A 64 -2.16 -7.06 -5.46
C SER A 64 -3.21 -6.73 -4.40
N ASN A 65 -3.98 -5.66 -4.60
CA ASN A 65 -5.05 -5.29 -3.67
C ASN A 65 -6.13 -6.39 -3.62
N ALA A 66 -6.56 -6.92 -4.76
CA ALA A 66 -7.58 -7.98 -4.78
C ALA A 66 -7.11 -9.25 -4.07
N VAL A 67 -5.81 -9.60 -4.15
CA VAL A 67 -5.25 -10.73 -3.39
C VAL A 67 -5.24 -10.43 -1.89
N GLU A 68 -4.94 -9.20 -1.49
CA GLU A 68 -4.99 -8.79 -0.08
C GLU A 68 -6.43 -8.81 0.45
N ASP A 69 -7.40 -8.39 -0.35
CA ASP A 69 -8.83 -8.49 -0.01
C ASP A 69 -9.25 -9.96 0.21
N LEU A 70 -8.76 -10.89 -0.62
CA LEU A 70 -9.02 -12.33 -0.45
C LEU A 70 -8.43 -12.86 0.87
N ARG A 71 -7.27 -12.38 1.31
CA ARG A 71 -6.67 -12.80 2.59
C ARG A 71 -7.57 -12.50 3.78
N MET A 72 -8.30 -11.39 3.72
CA MET A 72 -9.21 -10.99 4.79
C MET A 72 -10.48 -11.85 4.85
N LEU A 73 -10.84 -12.53 3.75
CA LEU A 73 -12.05 -13.34 3.64
C LEU A 73 -11.84 -14.82 3.94
N VAL A 74 -10.65 -15.34 3.65
CA VAL A 74 -10.34 -16.77 3.84
C VAL A 74 -9.92 -17.01 5.28
N PRO A 75 -10.58 -17.93 6.01
CA PRO A 75 -10.19 -18.32 7.35
C PRO A 75 -8.95 -19.22 7.32
N ALA A 76 -7.80 -18.66 6.94
CA ALA A 76 -6.48 -19.27 7.04
C ALA A 76 -5.71 -18.66 8.22
N PRO A 77 -4.72 -19.35 8.81
CA PRO A 77 -3.93 -18.78 9.89
C PRO A 77 -3.13 -17.57 9.38
N VAL A 78 -3.61 -16.36 9.71
CA VAL A 78 -3.08 -15.03 9.35
C VAL A 78 -1.69 -14.74 9.96
N SER A 79 -0.97 -15.76 10.42
CA SER A 79 0.19 -15.60 11.32
C SER A 79 1.54 -15.36 10.62
N ALA A 80 1.58 -15.33 9.27
CA ALA A 80 2.83 -15.14 8.53
C ALA A 80 2.60 -14.35 7.23
N PRO A 81 3.65 -13.67 6.69
CA PRO A 81 3.61 -13.14 5.33
C PRO A 81 3.40 -14.30 4.37
N THR A 82 2.14 -14.52 4.00
CA THR A 82 1.74 -15.59 3.08
C THR A 82 2.15 -15.16 1.68
N ASP A 83 2.59 -16.08 0.83
CA ASP A 83 2.81 -15.76 -0.58
C ASP A 83 1.46 -15.63 -1.32
N MET A 84 1.47 -15.15 -2.56
CA MET A 84 0.23 -15.04 -3.35
C MET A 84 -0.33 -16.44 -3.71
N ALA A 85 0.54 -17.43 -3.90
CA ALA A 85 0.12 -18.77 -4.33
C ALA A 85 -0.69 -19.49 -3.24
N SER A 86 -0.20 -19.48 -2.01
CA SER A 86 -0.86 -20.08 -0.84
C SER A 86 -2.20 -19.43 -0.57
N VAL A 87 -2.32 -18.11 -0.77
CA VAL A 87 -3.59 -17.39 -0.61
C VAL A 87 -4.61 -17.87 -1.64
N LEU A 88 -4.21 -18.01 -2.89
CA LEU A 88 -5.09 -18.50 -3.94
C LEU A 88 -5.46 -19.98 -3.73
N GLU A 89 -4.53 -20.80 -3.24
CA GLU A 89 -4.77 -22.20 -2.90
C GLU A 89 -5.76 -22.33 -1.73
N ALA A 90 -5.53 -21.58 -0.65
CA ALA A 90 -6.44 -21.53 0.49
C ALA A 90 -7.83 -20.99 0.09
N THR A 91 -7.89 -19.97 -0.77
CA THR A 91 -9.15 -19.46 -1.34
C THR A 91 -9.89 -20.56 -2.10
N ALA A 92 -9.19 -21.32 -2.95
CA ALA A 92 -9.80 -22.40 -3.72
C ALA A 92 -10.24 -23.58 -2.86
N ALA A 93 -9.51 -23.89 -1.79
CA ALA A 93 -9.94 -24.87 -0.78
C ALA A 93 -11.22 -24.41 -0.08
N TYR A 94 -11.24 -23.17 0.40
CA TYR A 94 -12.38 -22.60 1.11
C TYR A 94 -13.65 -22.52 0.25
N ILE A 95 -13.53 -22.17 -1.03
CA ILE A 95 -14.67 -22.20 -1.96
C ILE A 95 -15.27 -23.62 -2.09
N ARG A 96 -14.43 -24.66 -2.10
CA ARG A 96 -14.90 -26.05 -2.18
C ARG A 96 -15.64 -26.44 -0.90
N GLU A 97 -15.10 -26.07 0.26
CA GLU A 97 -15.76 -26.30 1.55
C GLU A 97 -17.13 -25.60 1.63
N LEU A 98 -17.20 -24.32 1.25
CA LEU A 98 -18.46 -23.57 1.23
C LEU A 98 -19.51 -24.20 0.32
N ARG A 99 -19.10 -24.77 -0.82
CA ARG A 99 -20.01 -25.50 -1.72
C ARG A 99 -20.54 -26.77 -1.07
N THR A 100 -19.66 -27.58 -0.49
CA THR A 100 -20.10 -28.80 0.22
C THR A 100 -21.04 -28.47 1.38
N LEU A 101 -20.75 -27.40 2.13
CA LEU A 101 -21.60 -26.96 3.22
C LEU A 101 -22.96 -26.48 2.72
N ALA A 102 -23.00 -25.70 1.63
CA ALA A 102 -24.25 -25.27 1.02
C ALA A 102 -25.10 -26.47 0.56
N ASP A 103 -24.50 -27.46 -0.10
CA ASP A 103 -25.20 -28.66 -0.56
C ASP A 103 -25.78 -29.48 0.62
N THR A 104 -24.99 -29.66 1.69
CA THR A 104 -25.47 -30.36 2.89
C THR A 104 -26.63 -29.64 3.57
N LEU A 105 -26.56 -28.31 3.68
CA LEU A 105 -27.63 -27.51 4.26
C LEU A 105 -28.90 -27.56 3.40
N GLN A 106 -28.76 -27.55 2.07
CA GLN A 106 -29.90 -27.72 1.17
C GLN A 106 -30.57 -29.09 1.35
N GLY A 107 -29.79 -30.17 1.47
CA GLY A 107 -30.32 -31.49 1.78
C GLY A 107 -31.13 -31.51 3.07
N ILE A 108 -30.57 -30.97 4.16
CA ILE A 108 -31.26 -30.90 5.46
C ILE A 108 -32.56 -30.08 5.39
N VAL A 109 -32.58 -29.00 4.61
CA VAL A 109 -33.79 -28.18 4.44
C VAL A 109 -34.88 -28.96 3.69
N LEU A 110 -34.52 -29.67 2.62
CA LEU A 110 -35.47 -30.49 1.87
C LEU A 110 -36.00 -31.67 2.70
N ASP A 111 -35.15 -32.34 3.47
CA ASP A 111 -35.55 -33.44 4.34
C ASP A 111 -36.53 -32.96 5.43
N LYS A 112 -36.31 -31.77 6.00
CA LYS A 112 -37.23 -31.17 6.96
C LYS A 112 -38.59 -30.86 6.34
N GLN A 113 -38.61 -30.28 5.15
CA GLN A 113 -39.85 -30.00 4.42
C GLN A 113 -40.63 -31.28 4.12
N ALA A 114 -39.96 -32.35 3.69
CA ALA A 114 -40.59 -33.64 3.42
C ALA A 114 -41.13 -34.37 4.66
N SER A 115 -40.69 -33.99 5.86
CA SER A 115 -41.18 -34.55 7.13
C SER A 115 -42.36 -33.77 7.73
N GLU A 116 -42.62 -32.57 7.24
CA GLU A 116 -43.73 -31.71 7.69
C GLU A 116 -45.01 -31.88 6.84
N ASP A 117 -44.91 -32.54 5.67
CA ASP A 117 -46.03 -32.94 4.79
C ASP A 117 -46.52 -34.37 5.10
#